data_AF-A0A7Y6AB69-F1
#
_entry.id   AF-A0A7Y6AB69-F1
#
_cell.length_a   1.000
_cell.length_b   1.000
_cell.length_c   1.000
_cell.angle_alpha   90.00
_cell.angle_beta   90.00
_cell.angle_gamma   90.00
#
_symmetry.space_group_name_H-M   'P 1'
#
loop_
_entity.id
_entity.type
_entity.pdbx_description
1 polymer ?
#
loop_
_entity_poly.entity_id
_entity_poly.type
_entity_poly.pdbx_seq_one_letter_code
_entity_poly.pdbx_strand_id
1 'polypeptide(L)'
;MSPMYPAPTYPGVTGVPPASPAAPDALSLLRGGLAAKNANWADLLRSGLRQLRDDLREHIAAMEGPDGLYDEVRRSDPRLACAVTRLRREHGLLSAMVDDLSARVDHEPNDPADLNAVRPRIRTLLKQWAGHRRRDNQRAYDAMSLDIGGQD
;
A
#
# COMPACT_ATOMS: atom_id res chain seq x y z
N MET A 1 2.74 -19.91 -17.24
CA MET A 1 1.49 -19.13 -17.06
C MET A 1 1.00 -19.41 -15.66
N SER A 2 1.09 -18.46 -14.74
CA SER A 2 0.54 -18.64 -13.39
C SER A 2 -0.99 -18.59 -13.46
N PRO A 3 -1.72 -19.46 -12.75
CA PRO A 3 -3.18 -19.42 -12.75
C PRO A 3 -3.67 -18.18 -12.01
N MET A 4 -4.54 -17.42 -12.66
CA MET A 4 -5.31 -16.32 -12.08
C MET A 4 -6.49 -16.96 -11.32
N TYR A 5 -6.33 -17.16 -10.01
CA TYR A 5 -7.43 -17.62 -9.17
C TYR A 5 -8.51 -16.52 -9.06
N PRO A 6 -9.80 -16.85 -9.18
CA PRO A 6 -10.87 -15.88 -8.94
C PRO A 6 -10.86 -15.43 -7.48
N ALA A 7 -11.19 -14.16 -7.23
CA ALA A 7 -11.28 -13.61 -5.89
C ALA A 7 -12.45 -14.27 -5.10
N PRO A 8 -12.24 -14.68 -3.84
CA PRO A 8 -13.30 -15.27 -3.03
C PRO A 8 -14.35 -14.21 -2.66
N THR A 9 -15.62 -14.61 -2.75
CA THR A 9 -16.77 -13.88 -2.19
C THR A 9 -17.15 -14.56 -0.88
N TYR A 10 -17.15 -13.80 0.21
CA TYR A 10 -17.49 -14.29 1.55
C TYR A 10 -18.99 -14.11 1.80
N PRO A 11 -19.75 -15.16 2.19
CA PRO A 11 -21.12 -15.00 2.62
C PRO A 11 -21.14 -14.23 3.95
N GLY A 12 -21.63 -12.99 3.92
CA GLY A 12 -21.74 -12.11 5.09
C GLY A 12 -20.72 -10.97 5.18
N VAL A 13 -19.73 -10.92 4.27
CA VAL A 13 -18.82 -9.76 4.10
C VAL A 13 -19.19 -9.09 2.78
N THR A 14 -20.10 -8.12 2.82
CA THR A 14 -20.49 -7.38 1.62
C THR A 14 -19.43 -6.34 1.28
N GLY A 15 -18.33 -6.79 0.68
CA GLY A 15 -17.27 -5.92 0.19
C GLY A 15 -15.89 -6.39 0.61
N VAL A 16 -15.36 -7.42 -0.04
CA VAL A 16 -13.91 -7.42 -0.25
C VAL A 16 -13.68 -6.28 -1.24
N PRO A 17 -13.13 -5.12 -0.84
CA PRO A 17 -12.74 -4.14 -1.83
C PRO A 17 -11.79 -4.87 -2.79
N PRO A 18 -11.95 -4.74 -4.12
CA PRO A 18 -10.92 -5.25 -5.02
C PRO A 18 -9.60 -4.71 -4.50
N ALA A 19 -8.61 -5.59 -4.26
CA ALA A 19 -7.32 -5.17 -3.73
C ALA A 19 -6.86 -4.02 -4.62
N SER A 20 -6.95 -2.77 -4.14
CA SER A 20 -6.85 -1.63 -5.04
C SER A 20 -5.50 -1.77 -5.72
N PRO A 21 -5.45 -2.02 -7.04
CA PRO A 21 -4.18 -2.18 -7.68
C PRO A 21 -3.56 -0.81 -7.57
N ALA A 22 -2.55 -0.65 -6.69
CA ALA A 22 -1.63 0.45 -6.86
C ALA A 22 -1.26 0.40 -8.33
N ALA A 23 -1.60 1.44 -9.08
CA ALA A 23 -1.45 1.39 -10.51
C ALA A 23 0.02 1.00 -10.74
N PRO A 24 0.32 -0.07 -11.50
CA PRO A 24 1.70 -0.53 -11.72
C PRO A 24 2.63 0.62 -12.14
N ASP A 25 2.05 1.68 -12.68
CA ASP A 25 2.60 3.00 -12.97
C ASP A 25 3.31 3.66 -11.78
N ALA A 26 2.73 3.76 -10.58
CA ALA A 26 3.32 4.52 -9.47
C ALA A 26 4.69 3.97 -9.03
N LEU A 27 4.74 2.65 -8.76
CA LEU A 27 6.00 2.00 -8.37
C LEU A 27 7.00 1.95 -9.52
N SER A 28 6.53 1.88 -10.77
CA SER A 28 7.38 1.91 -11.95
C SER A 28 8.01 3.29 -12.15
N LEU A 29 7.26 4.37 -11.94
CA LEU A 29 7.74 5.75 -11.94
C LEU A 29 8.80 5.96 -10.85
N LEU A 30 8.56 5.48 -9.63
CA LEU A 30 9.54 5.57 -8.54
C LEU A 30 10.83 4.82 -8.88
N ARG A 31 10.74 3.58 -9.40
CA ARG A 31 11.92 2.81 -9.81
C ARG A 31 12.64 3.45 -11.00
N GLY A 32 11.89 3.99 -11.95
CA GLY A 32 12.41 4.74 -13.10
C GLY A 32 13.19 5.97 -12.65
N GLY A 33 12.65 6.77 -11.73
CA GLY A 33 13.33 7.92 -11.15
C GLY A 33 14.62 7.52 -10.41
N LEU A 34 14.63 6.40 -9.69
CA LEU A 34 15.84 5.90 -9.04
C LEU A 34 16.94 5.43 -10.02
N ALA A 35 16.54 4.98 -11.21
CA ALA A 35 17.44 4.46 -12.25
C ALA A 35 17.83 5.51 -13.30
N ALA A 36 17.15 6.66 -13.32
CA ALA A 36 17.42 7.74 -14.25
C ALA A 36 18.86 8.28 -14.10
N LYS A 37 19.51 8.53 -15.23
CA LYS A 37 20.89 9.04 -15.31
C LYS A 37 20.94 10.52 -15.71
N ASN A 38 19.79 11.14 -15.90
CA ASN A 38 19.60 12.50 -16.39
C ASN A 38 18.71 13.30 -15.43
N ALA A 39 18.53 14.59 -15.71
CA ALA A 39 17.80 15.54 -14.84
C ALA A 39 16.28 15.27 -14.69
N ASN A 40 15.72 14.22 -15.32
CA ASN A 40 14.28 13.93 -15.24
C ASN A 40 13.89 13.10 -14.00
N TRP A 41 14.87 12.67 -13.20
CA TRP A 41 14.64 11.79 -12.05
C TRP A 41 13.60 12.37 -11.08
N ALA A 42 13.65 13.68 -10.85
CA ALA A 42 12.77 14.36 -9.91
C ALA A 42 11.32 14.35 -10.38
N ASP A 43 11.06 14.55 -11.67
CA ASP A 43 9.69 14.55 -12.20
C ASP A 43 9.06 13.15 -12.16
N LEU A 44 9.87 12.11 -12.39
CA LEU A 44 9.45 10.72 -12.23
C LEU A 44 9.14 10.40 -10.77
N LEU A 45 10.00 10.84 -9.83
CA LEU A 45 9.74 10.66 -8.41
C LEU A 45 8.50 11.44 -7.93
N ARG A 46 8.35 12.71 -8.33
CA ARG A 46 7.17 13.53 -8.03
C ARG A 46 5.89 12.87 -8.53
N SER A 47 5.88 12.40 -9.77
CA SER A 47 4.72 11.74 -10.36
C SER A 47 4.40 10.42 -9.67
N GLY A 48 5.42 9.59 -9.40
CA GLY A 48 5.25 8.33 -8.68
C GLY A 48 4.79 8.51 -7.23
N LEU A 49 5.30 9.52 -6.52
CA LEU A 49 4.89 9.84 -5.14
C LEU A 49 3.46 10.38 -5.07
N ARG A 50 3.06 11.25 -6.01
CA ARG A 50 1.67 11.73 -6.09
C ARG A 50 0.71 10.58 -6.32
N GLN A 51 0.98 9.73 -7.31
CA GLN A 51 0.12 8.60 -7.61
C GLN A 51 0.07 7.60 -6.44
N LEU A 52 1.21 7.30 -5.82
CA LEU A 52 1.25 6.43 -4.65
C LEU A 52 0.47 7.00 -3.45
N ARG A 53 0.47 8.32 -3.26
CA ARG A 53 -0.33 8.99 -2.23
C ARG A 53 -1.83 8.81 -2.47
N ASP A 54 -2.25 9.00 -3.71
CA ASP A 54 -3.66 8.87 -4.10
C ASP A 54 -4.11 7.40 -3.95
N ASP A 55 -3.31 6.45 -4.44
CA ASP A 55 -3.54 5.01 -4.29
C ASP A 55 -3.62 4.59 -2.80
N LEU A 56 -2.71 5.11 -1.97
CA LEU A 56 -2.70 4.81 -0.53
C LEU A 56 -3.94 5.40 0.17
N ARG A 57 -4.35 6.61 -0.19
CA ARG A 57 -5.54 7.24 0.37
C ARG A 57 -6.80 6.44 0.03
N GLU A 58 -6.93 6.00 -1.22
CA GLU A 58 -8.05 5.17 -1.65
C GLU A 58 -8.05 3.82 -0.91
N HIS A 59 -6.88 3.17 -0.80
CA HIS A 59 -6.72 1.94 -0.03
C HIS A 59 -7.12 2.11 1.44
N ILE A 60 -6.64 3.16 2.11
CA ILE A 60 -7.02 3.44 3.51
C ILE A 60 -8.52 3.70 3.62
N ALA A 61 -9.12 4.47 2.71
CA ALA A 61 -10.55 4.74 2.75
C ALA A 61 -11.39 3.45 2.61
N ALA A 62 -10.99 2.54 1.72
CA ALA A 62 -11.67 1.26 1.54
C ALA A 62 -11.54 0.33 2.76
N MET A 63 -10.41 0.39 3.48
CA MET A 63 -10.13 -0.51 4.60
C MET A 63 -10.57 0.04 5.97
N GLU A 64 -10.40 1.34 6.19
CA GLU A 64 -10.60 2.03 7.48
C GLU A 64 -11.77 3.01 7.50
N GLY A 65 -12.36 3.32 6.35
CA GLY A 65 -13.49 4.24 6.27
C GLY A 65 -14.72 3.75 7.04
N PRO A 66 -15.76 4.59 7.17
CA PRO A 66 -17.08 4.14 7.62
C PRO A 66 -17.53 2.95 6.77
N ASP A 67 -17.94 1.86 7.44
CA ASP A 67 -18.27 0.57 6.80
C ASP A 67 -17.12 -0.07 6.01
N GLY A 68 -15.88 0.35 6.28
CA GLY A 68 -14.68 -0.27 5.75
C GLY A 68 -14.43 -1.65 6.36
N LEU A 69 -13.66 -2.46 5.64
CA LEU A 69 -13.44 -3.87 5.96
C LEU A 69 -12.97 -4.10 7.41
N TYR A 70 -12.13 -3.22 7.97
CA TYR A 70 -11.63 -3.39 9.33
C TYR A 70 -12.70 -3.19 10.41
N ASP A 71 -13.69 -2.34 10.14
CA ASP A 71 -14.80 -2.12 11.07
C ASP A 71 -15.75 -3.32 11.06
N GLU A 72 -15.96 -3.95 9.90
CA GLU A 72 -16.69 -5.21 9.77
C GLU A 72 -15.95 -6.37 10.45
N VAL A 73 -14.66 -6.55 10.14
CA VAL A 73 -13.80 -7.60 10.73
C VAL A 73 -13.72 -7.49 12.25
N ARG A 74 -13.65 -6.28 12.81
CA ARG A 74 -13.62 -6.09 14.26
C ARG A 74 -14.92 -6.54 14.93
N ARG A 75 -16.06 -6.42 14.25
CA ARG A 75 -17.37 -6.87 14.76
C ARG A 75 -17.54 -8.38 14.65
N SER A 76 -16.99 -9.00 13.60
CA SER A 76 -17.16 -10.44 13.32
C SER A 76 -16.11 -11.34 13.98
N ASP A 77 -14.84 -10.90 14.10
CA ASP A 77 -13.77 -11.69 14.73
C ASP A 77 -12.83 -10.84 15.61
N PRO A 78 -13.05 -10.85 16.94
CA PRO A 78 -12.20 -10.13 17.90
C PRO A 78 -10.71 -10.53 17.88
N ARG A 79 -10.36 -11.74 17.42
CA ARG A 79 -8.96 -12.21 17.38
C ARG A 79 -8.13 -11.42 16.37
N LEU A 80 -8.78 -10.81 15.37
CA LEU A 80 -8.13 -10.01 14.33
C LEU A 80 -7.86 -8.56 14.77
N ALA A 81 -8.37 -8.12 15.93
CA ALA A 81 -8.24 -6.73 16.40
C ALA A 81 -6.79 -6.24 16.51
N CYS A 82 -5.88 -7.08 17.02
CA CYS A 82 -4.45 -6.74 17.11
C CYS A 82 -3.80 -6.61 15.72
N ALA A 83 -4.21 -7.47 14.77
CA ALA A 83 -3.71 -7.40 13.40
C ALA A 83 -4.20 -6.13 12.69
N VAL A 84 -5.50 -5.82 12.80
CA VAL A 84 -6.08 -4.58 12.28
C VAL A 84 -5.37 -3.35 12.83
N THR A 85 -5.17 -3.29 14.16
CA THR A 85 -4.48 -2.17 14.81
C THR A 85 -3.07 -1.96 14.25
N ARG A 86 -2.36 -3.06 13.98
CA ARG A 86 -1.03 -3.00 13.37
C ARG A 86 -1.10 -2.45 11.93
N LEU A 87 -2.06 -2.88 11.12
CA LEU A 87 -2.20 -2.42 9.75
C LEU A 87 -2.54 -0.92 9.68
N ARG A 88 -3.41 -0.43 10.56
CA ARG A 88 -3.69 1.02 10.69
C ARG A 88 -2.43 1.83 11.01
N ARG A 89 -1.57 1.31 11.89
CA ARG A 89 -0.27 1.95 12.18
C ARG A 89 0.65 1.95 10.96
N GLU A 90 0.69 0.86 10.20
CA GLU A 90 1.47 0.77 8.96
C GLU A 90 0.98 1.77 7.91
N HIS A 91 -0.34 1.96 7.76
CA HIS A 91 -0.91 3.00 6.89
C HIS A 91 -0.48 4.42 7.28
N GLY A 92 -0.52 4.75 8.58
CA GLY A 92 -0.06 6.04 9.08
C GLY A 92 1.43 6.28 8.80
N LEU A 93 2.27 5.24 9.01
CA LEU A 93 3.70 5.31 8.69
C LEU A 93 3.96 5.49 7.19
N LEU A 94 3.26 4.75 6.33
CA LEU A 94 3.41 4.87 4.88
C LEU A 94 2.98 6.25 4.39
N SER A 95 1.88 6.80 4.92
CA SER A 95 1.40 8.14 4.58
C SER A 95 2.44 9.20 4.94
N ALA A 96 2.96 9.15 6.17
CA ALA A 96 4.01 10.06 6.62
C ALA A 96 5.30 9.97 5.78
N MET A 97 5.68 8.76 5.35
CA MET A 97 6.84 8.56 4.47
C MET A 97 6.62 9.17 3.09
N VAL A 98 5.43 9.00 2.50
CA VAL A 98 5.09 9.58 1.19
C VAL A 98 5.08 11.10 1.26
N ASP A 99 4.53 11.68 2.33
CA ASP A 99 4.47 13.13 2.52
C ASP A 99 5.87 13.75 2.75
N ASP A 100 6.71 13.16 3.63
CA ASP A 100 8.10 13.61 3.84
C ASP A 100 8.91 13.55 2.55
N LEU A 101 8.79 12.45 1.79
CA LEU A 101 9.48 12.30 0.51
C LEU A 101 8.99 13.29 -0.54
N SER A 102 7.67 13.55 -0.59
CA SER A 102 7.11 14.54 -1.53
C SER A 102 7.65 15.93 -1.24
N ALA A 103 7.62 16.35 0.03
CA ALA A 103 8.15 17.65 0.43
C ALA A 103 9.65 17.81 0.10
N ARG A 104 10.46 16.76 0.30
CA ARG A 104 11.88 16.78 -0.07
C ARG A 104 12.08 16.93 -1.57
N VAL A 105 11.42 16.10 -2.38
CA VAL A 105 11.58 16.14 -3.84
C VAL A 105 11.06 17.46 -4.43
N ASP A 106 10.10 18.12 -3.78
CA ASP A 106 9.61 19.44 -4.20
C ASP A 106 10.57 20.59 -3.87
N HIS A 107 11.45 20.43 -2.87
CA HIS A 107 12.37 21.48 -2.41
C HIS A 107 13.82 21.34 -2.90
N GLU A 108 14.28 20.14 -3.22
CA GLU A 108 15.67 19.93 -3.65
C GLU A 108 15.90 20.40 -5.10
N PRO A 109 17.09 20.95 -5.41
CA PRO A 109 17.55 21.10 -6.79
C PRO A 109 17.52 19.75 -7.53
N ASN A 110 17.40 19.75 -8.86
CA ASN A 110 17.38 18.52 -9.63
C ASN A 110 18.79 17.96 -9.91
N ASP A 111 19.75 18.15 -8.98
CA ASP A 111 21.14 17.74 -9.20
C ASP A 111 21.36 16.24 -8.85
N PRO A 112 22.39 15.60 -9.42
CA PRO A 112 22.69 14.19 -9.13
C PRO A 112 22.99 13.90 -7.65
N ALA A 113 23.49 14.88 -6.90
CA ALA A 113 23.74 14.77 -5.46
C ALA A 113 22.44 14.60 -4.66
N ASP A 114 21.38 15.29 -5.09
CA ASP A 114 20.07 15.28 -4.42
C ASP A 114 19.39 13.93 -4.60
N LEU A 115 19.54 13.32 -5.79
CA LEU A 115 19.09 11.95 -6.02
C LEU A 115 19.75 10.95 -5.05
N ASN A 116 21.04 11.12 -4.75
CA ASN A 116 21.73 10.25 -3.78
C ASN A 116 21.17 10.41 -2.36
N ALA A 117 20.75 11.62 -1.97
CA ALA A 117 20.16 11.89 -0.67
C ALA A 117 18.73 11.30 -0.51
N VAL A 118 17.92 11.32 -1.58
CA VAL A 118 16.54 10.78 -1.53
C VAL A 118 16.47 9.27 -1.80
N ARG A 119 17.42 8.69 -2.53
CA ARG A 119 17.40 7.28 -2.97
C ARG A 119 17.20 6.27 -1.82
N PRO A 120 17.91 6.36 -0.67
CA PRO A 120 17.70 5.42 0.43
C PRO A 120 16.28 5.47 1.00
N ARG A 121 15.67 6.65 1.05
CA ARG A 121 14.32 6.86 1.59
C ARG A 121 13.27 6.26 0.66
N ILE A 122 13.38 6.50 -0.65
CA ILE A 122 12.50 5.89 -1.67
C ILE A 122 12.61 4.36 -1.62
N ARG A 123 13.82 3.80 -1.48
CA ARG A 123 14.01 2.35 -1.33
C ARG A 123 13.32 1.80 -0.08
N THR A 124 13.42 2.51 1.03
CA THR A 124 12.74 2.14 2.27
C THR A 124 11.22 2.19 2.08
N LEU A 125 10.68 3.23 1.43
CA LEU A 125 9.25 3.32 1.09
C LEU A 125 8.79 2.12 0.26
N LEU A 126 9.50 1.79 -0.82
CA LEU A 126 9.17 0.64 -1.67
C LEU A 126 9.17 -0.69 -0.89
N LYS A 127 10.13 -0.87 0.01
CA LYS A 127 10.21 -2.06 0.86
C LYS A 127 9.04 -2.13 1.85
N GLN A 128 8.71 -1.02 2.51
CA GLN A 128 7.62 -0.96 3.47
C GLN A 128 6.26 -1.17 2.80
N TRP A 129 6.06 -0.56 1.62
CA TRP A 129 4.86 -0.75 0.81
C TRP A 129 4.66 -2.23 0.43
N ALA A 130 5.68 -2.87 -0.13
CA ALA A 130 5.60 -4.28 -0.52
C ALA A 130 5.35 -5.19 0.69
N GLY A 131 6.00 -4.89 1.83
CA GLY A 131 5.79 -5.62 3.07
C GLY A 131 4.36 -5.49 3.60
N HIS A 132 3.80 -4.29 3.56
CA HIS A 132 2.44 -3.99 3.97
C HIS A 132 1.43 -4.74 3.08
N ARG A 133 1.52 -4.59 1.75
CA ARG A 133 0.69 -5.31 0.77
C ARG A 133 0.70 -6.83 0.95
N ARG A 134 1.88 -7.41 1.22
CA ARG A 134 2.00 -8.84 1.49
C ARG A 134 1.22 -9.24 2.76
N ARG A 135 1.32 -8.44 3.82
CA ARG A 135 0.62 -8.70 5.08
C ARG A 135 -0.88 -8.57 4.94
N ASP A 136 -1.36 -7.53 4.25
CA ASP A 136 -2.79 -7.36 3.95
C ASP A 136 -3.35 -8.57 3.19
N ASN A 137 -2.66 -9.01 2.12
CA ASN A 137 -3.08 -10.17 1.35
C ASN A 137 -3.09 -11.47 2.18
N GLN A 138 -2.09 -11.66 3.05
CA GLN A 138 -2.07 -12.82 3.94
C GLN A 138 -3.28 -12.82 4.88
N ARG A 139 -3.70 -11.65 5.37
CA ARG A 139 -4.86 -11.54 6.26
C ARG A 139 -6.18 -11.82 5.56
N ALA A 140 -6.32 -11.38 4.32
CA ALA A 140 -7.46 -11.79 3.50
C ALA A 140 -7.50 -13.32 3.36
N TYR A 141 -6.35 -13.97 3.15
CA TYR A 141 -6.29 -15.43 3.07
C TYR A 141 -6.58 -16.14 4.41
N ASP A 142 -6.07 -15.62 5.53
CA ASP A 142 -6.29 -16.17 6.87
C ASP A 142 -7.79 -16.15 7.22
N ALA A 143 -8.50 -15.07 6.87
CA ALA A 143 -9.94 -14.94 7.07
C ALA A 143 -10.73 -15.98 6.25
N MET A 144 -10.35 -16.22 4.98
CA MET A 144 -10.92 -17.29 4.15
C MET A 144 -10.75 -18.67 4.75
N SER A 145 -9.55 -18.96 5.25
CA SER A 145 -9.21 -20.29 5.74
C SER A 145 -9.97 -20.64 7.02
N LEU A 146 -10.30 -19.63 7.85
CA LEU A 146 -11.09 -19.81 9.06
C LEU A 146 -12.59 -20.03 8.78
N ASP A 147 -13.15 -19.35 7.77
CA ASP A 147 -14.55 -19.51 7.36
C ASP A 147 -14.85 -20.92 6.82
N ILE A 148 -13.90 -21.50 6.06
CA ILE A 148 -14.03 -22.84 5.48
C ILE A 148 -13.89 -23.95 6.54
N GLY A 149 -13.15 -23.70 7.64
CA GLY A 149 -12.91 -24.68 8.69
C GLY A 149 -13.99 -24.76 9.78
N GLY A 150 -15.04 -23.94 9.70
CA GLY A 150 -16.10 -23.85 10.72
C GLY A 150 -17.38 -24.64 10.42
N GLN A 151 -17.41 -25.42 9.34
CA GLN A 151 -18.57 -26.24 8.97
C GLN A 151 -18.39 -27.68 9.48
N ASP A 152 -18.74 -27.93 10.74
CA ASP A 152 -18.98 -29.26 11.31
C ASP A 152 -20.36 -29.31 12.01
#